data_AF-A0A820T0M0-F1
#
_entry.id   AF-A0A820T0M0-F1
#
_cell.length_a   1.000
_cell.length_b   1.000
_cell.length_c   1.000
_cell.angle_alpha   90.00
_cell.angle_beta   90.00
_cell.angle_gamma   90.00
#
_symmetry.space_group_name_H-M   'P 1'
#
loop_
_entity.id
_entity.type
_entity.pdbx_description
1 polymer ?
#
loop_
_entity_poly.entity_id
_entity_poly.type
_entity_poly.pdbx_seq_one_letter_code
_entity_poly.pdbx_strand_id
1 'polypeptide(L)' 'MSNEDNNCQARLPLKDVPIELQQKVVDLGGKPDINLYKVLANNPTLLSSWIDFAYSLRSNCTTSRQLRELM' A
#
# COMPACT_ATOMS: atom_id res chain seq x y z
N MET A 1 -20.40 -30.35 -14.87
CA MET A 1 -19.12 -29.92 -14.24
C MET A 1 -18.59 -28.77 -15.05
N SER A 2 -18.95 -27.55 -14.66
CA SER A 2 -18.45 -26.34 -15.30
C SER A 2 -17.47 -25.74 -14.30
N ASN A 3 -16.17 -25.84 -14.59
CA ASN A 3 -15.14 -25.17 -13.81
C ASN A 3 -15.22 -23.68 -14.16
N GLU A 4 -15.97 -22.92 -13.36
CA GLU A 4 -15.78 -21.48 -13.28
C GLU A 4 -14.44 -21.24 -12.58
N ASP A 5 -13.41 -21.02 -13.38
CA ASP A 5 -12.18 -20.40 -12.93
C ASP A 5 -12.56 -19.04 -12.36
N ASN A 6 -12.69 -18.98 -11.03
CA ASN A 6 -12.86 -17.74 -10.28
C ASN A 6 -11.64 -16.87 -10.52
N ASN A 7 -11.68 -16.07 -11.59
CA ASN A 7 -10.76 -15.00 -11.84
C ASN A 7 -10.92 -14.02 -10.67
N CYS A 8 -10.02 -14.09 -9.68
CA CYS A 8 -9.97 -13.20 -8.52
C CYS A 8 -9.59 -11.78 -8.96
N GLN A 9 -10.45 -11.16 -9.77
CA GLN A 9 -10.29 -9.81 -10.26
C GLN A 9 -10.58 -8.84 -9.11
N ALA A 10 -9.64 -7.94 -8.86
CA ALA A 10 -9.81 -6.92 -7.83
C ALA A 10 -11.05 -6.06 -8.14
N ARG A 11 -11.91 -5.83 -7.13
CA ARG A 11 -13.14 -5.02 -7.28
C ARG A 11 -12.86 -3.55 -7.59
N LEU A 12 -11.66 -3.07 -7.26
CA LEU A 12 -11.21 -1.70 -7.52
C LEU A 12 -10.12 -1.71 -8.59
N PRO A 13 -10.06 -0.67 -9.45
CA PRO A 13 -9.03 -0.57 -10.48
C PRO A 13 -7.65 -0.47 -9.83
N LEU A 14 -6.75 -1.35 -10.24
CA LEU A 14 -5.36 -1.34 -9.82
C LEU A 14 -4.55 -0.60 -10.89
N LYS A 15 -3.77 0.40 -10.47
CA LYS A 15 -2.87 1.16 -11.34
C LYS A 15 -1.43 0.98 -10.85
N ASP A 16 -0.48 1.03 -11.77
CA ASP A 16 0.93 1.04 -11.40
C ASP A 16 1.27 2.29 -10.58
N VAL A 17 2.03 2.08 -9.51
CA VAL A 17 2.47 3.15 -8.62
C VAL A 17 3.51 4.00 -9.35
N PRO A 18 3.44 5.34 -9.31
CA PRO A 18 4.48 6.19 -9.89
C PRO A 18 5.87 5.89 -9.32
N ILE A 19 6.92 5.87 -10.16
CA ILE A 19 8.29 5.47 -9.76
C ILE A 19 8.79 6.26 -8.54
N GLU A 20 8.54 7.56 -8.49
CA GLU A 20 8.93 8.43 -7.36
C GLU A 20 8.32 7.94 -6.03
N LEU A 21 7.05 7.51 -6.06
CA LEU A 21 6.35 7.01 -4.88
C LEU A 21 6.76 5.57 -4.55
N GLN A 22 7.13 4.77 -5.55
CA GLN A 22 7.73 3.45 -5.31
C GLN A 22 9.04 3.59 -4.54
N GLN A 23 9.92 4.48 -5.00
CA GLN A 23 11.22 4.73 -4.36
C GLN A 23 11.03 5.23 -2.93
N LYS A 24 10.12 6.18 -2.71
CA LYS A 24 9.77 6.67 -1.37
C LYS A 24 9.34 5.54 -0.42
N VAL A 25 8.51 4.61 -0.90
CA VAL A 25 8.07 3.44 -0.10
C VAL A 25 9.25 2.52 0.22
N VAL A 26 10.14 2.27 -0.75
CA VAL A 26 11.35 1.44 -0.56
C VAL A 26 12.29 2.06 0.47
N ASP A 27 12.54 3.36 0.37
CA ASP A 27 13.40 4.11 1.29
C ASP A 27 12.87 4.07 2.74
N LEU A 28 11.54 3.99 2.89
CA LEU A 28 10.86 3.84 4.18
C LEU A 28 10.76 2.36 4.64
N GLY A 29 11.38 1.42 3.92
CA GLY A 29 11.40 -0.01 4.25
C GLY A 29 10.11 -0.77 3.92
N GLY A 30 9.26 -0.22 3.05
CA GLY A 30 8.01 -0.83 2.59
C GLY A 30 8.13 -1.68 1.33
N LYS A 31 6.98 -2.19 0.87
CA LYS A 31 6.84 -2.90 -0.41
C LYS A 31 5.90 -2.11 -1.34
N PRO A 32 6.37 -1.61 -2.49
CA PRO A 32 5.56 -0.78 -3.38
C PRO A 32 4.42 -1.54 -4.09
N ASP A 33 4.54 -2.87 -4.21
CA ASP A 33 3.64 -3.69 -5.04
C ASP A 33 2.31 -4.09 -4.38
N ILE A 34 2.01 -3.58 -3.18
CA ILE A 34 0.78 -3.94 -2.48
C ILE A 34 -0.46 -3.33 -3.14
N ASN A 35 -1.58 -4.06 -3.15
CA ASN A 35 -2.82 -3.63 -3.79
C ASN A 35 -3.33 -2.28 -3.28
N LEU A 36 -3.13 -1.97 -1.99
CA LEU A 36 -3.50 -0.67 -1.43
C LEU A 36 -2.84 0.50 -2.19
N TYR A 37 -1.53 0.42 -2.44
CA TYR A 37 -0.83 1.47 -3.17
C TYR A 37 -1.26 1.52 -4.63
N LYS A 38 -1.54 0.37 -5.26
CA LYS A 38 -2.06 0.30 -6.62
C LYS A 38 -3.46 0.91 -6.77
N VAL A 39 -4.32 0.75 -5.77
CA VAL A 39 -5.64 1.40 -5.72
C VAL A 39 -5.47 2.91 -5.52
N LEU A 40 -4.64 3.33 -4.56
CA LEU A 40 -4.42 4.75 -4.29
C LEU A 40 -3.66 5.46 -5.41
N ALA A 41 -2.89 4.76 -6.24
CA ALA A 41 -2.19 5.31 -7.40
C ALA A 41 -3.14 5.90 -8.46
N ASN A 42 -4.44 5.59 -8.41
CA ASN A 42 -5.46 6.31 -9.18
C ASN A 42 -5.52 7.81 -8.83
N ASN A 43 -5.04 8.21 -7.63
CA ASN A 43 -4.85 9.59 -7.21
C ASN A 43 -3.46 9.75 -6.53
N PRO A 44 -2.41 10.16 -7.27
CA PRO A 44 -1.05 10.25 -6.74
C PRO A 44 -0.90 11.17 -5.52
N THR A 45 -1.65 12.26 -5.44
CA THR A 45 -1.64 13.17 -4.29
C THR A 45 -2.15 12.47 -3.02
N LEU A 46 -3.22 11.70 -3.15
CA LEU A 46 -3.75 10.89 -2.06
C LEU A 46 -2.75 9.80 -1.65
N LEU A 47 -2.14 9.10 -2.61
CA LEU A 47 -1.14 8.09 -2.32
C LEU A 47 0.06 8.67 -1.57
N SER A 48 0.61 9.81 -2.02
CA SER A 48 1.72 10.46 -1.32
C SER A 48 1.34 10.83 0.11
N SER A 49 0.18 11.47 0.29
CA SER A 49 -0.30 11.87 1.61
C SER A 49 -0.52 10.68 2.54
N TRP A 50 -1.05 9.57 2.00
CA TRP A 50 -1.22 8.33 2.72
C TRP A 50 0.13 7.73 3.16
N ILE A 51 1.14 7.71 2.28
CA ILE A 51 2.49 7.24 2.62
C ILE A 51 3.04 8.07 3.79
N ASP A 52 2.97 9.40 3.68
CA ASP A 52 3.48 10.30 4.72
C ASP A 52 2.80 10.07 6.08
N PHE A 53 1.47 10.02 6.09
CA PHE A 53 0.70 9.74 7.30
C PHE A 53 1.01 8.36 7.88
N ALA A 54 0.98 7.32 7.03
CA ALA A 54 1.09 5.96 7.51
C ALA A 54 2.50 5.67 8.04
N TYR A 55 3.55 6.32 7.52
CA TYR A 55 4.89 6.23 8.06
C TYR A 55 5.15 7.16 9.24
N SER A 56 4.48 8.31 9.37
CA SER A 56 4.58 9.12 10.60
C SER A 56 4.08 8.37 11.84
N LEU A 57 3.13 7.44 11.68
CA LEU A 57 2.65 6.57 12.75
C LEU A 57 3.58 5.38 13.04
N ARG A 58 4.35 4.94 12.04
CA ARG A 58 5.14 3.71 12.14
C ARG A 58 6.61 3.92 12.43
N SER A 59 7.13 5.08 12.03
CA SER A 59 8.49 5.52 12.26
C SER A 59 8.63 6.15 13.65
N ASN A 60 9.81 6.03 14.26
CA ASN A 60 10.17 6.68 15.54
C ASN A 60 9.16 6.45 16.69
N CYS A 61 8.59 5.25 16.74
CA CYS A 61 7.59 4.85 17.71
C CYS A 61 8.21 3.99 18.81
N THR A 62 7.83 4.20 20.07
CA THR A 62 8.24 3.36 21.22
C THR A 62 7.43 2.07 21.32
N THR A 63 6.20 2.06 20.78
CA THR A 63 5.35 0.85 20.69
C THR A 63 5.92 -0.13 19.67
N SER A 64 6.05 -1.38 20.09
CA SER A 64 6.57 -2.46 19.24
C SER A 64 5.70 -2.65 18.00
N ARG A 65 6.32 -3.13 16.91
CA ARG A 65 5.61 -3.41 15.66
C ARG A 65 4.46 -4.41 15.86
N GLN A 66 4.70 -5.47 16.62
CA GLN A 66 3.70 -6.50 16.91
C GLN A 66 2.45 -5.92 17.59
N LEU A 67 2.62 -5.01 18.55
CA LEU A 67 1.49 -4.36 19.22
C LEU A 67 0.74 -3.40 18.29
N ARG A 68 1.45 -2.68 17.41
CA ARG A 68 0.81 -1.80 16.42
C ARG A 68 0.04 -2.55 15.34
N GLU A 69 0.38 -3.81 15.06
CA GLU A 69 -0.35 -4.67 14.14
C GLU A 69 -1.58 -5.35 14.80
N LEU A 70 -1.72 -5.25 16.13
CA LEU A 70 -2.88 -5.78 16.88
C LEU A 70 -4.05 -4.79 16.96
N MET A 71 -3.76 -3.49 16.93
CA MET A 71 -4.75 -2.41 16.94
C MET A 71 -5.36 -2.19 15.56
#